data_AF-A0A9D7VRF6-F1
#
_entry.id   AF-A0A9D7VRF6-F1
#
_cell.length_a   1.000
_cell.length_b   1.000
_cell.length_c   1.000
_cell.angle_alpha   90.00
_cell.angle_beta   90.00
_cell.angle_gamma   90.00
#
_symmetry.space_group_name_H-M   'P 1'
#
loop_
_entity.id
_entity.type
_entity.pdbx_description
1 polymer ?
#
loop_
_entity_poly.entity_id
_entity_poly.type
_entity_poly.pdbx_seq_one_letter_code
_entity_poly.pdbx_strand_id
1 'polypeptide(L)' 'ATIHALKVLIDRNGKLIYGEAIQMHGGMGITDELDIGHYAKRLMMINATLGDGTFHRSKFIESTYAAA' A
#
# COMPACT_ATOMS: atom_id res chain seq x y z
N ALA A 1 -7.95 -14.18 9.15
CA ALA A 1 -7.45 -14.36 7.77
C ALA A 1 -7.82 -13.20 6.83
N THR A 2 -9.10 -12.89 6.59
CA THR A 2 -9.55 -11.93 5.56
C THR A 2 -8.97 -10.51 5.65
N ILE A 3 -8.82 -9.94 6.85
CA ILE A 3 -8.21 -8.60 7.04
C ILE A 3 -6.75 -8.58 6.59
N HIS A 4 -5.99 -9.63 6.86
CA HIS A 4 -4.60 -9.73 6.39
C HIS A 4 -4.53 -9.84 4.87
N ALA A 5 -5.40 -10.63 4.25
CA ALA A 5 -5.50 -10.69 2.79
C ALA A 5 -5.84 -9.33 2.17
N LEU A 6 -6.81 -8.60 2.74
CA LEU A 6 -7.16 -7.25 2.31
C LEU A 6 -5.96 -6.31 2.40
N LYS A 7 -5.21 -6.33 3.50
CA LYS A 7 -4.04 -5.46 3.66
C LYS A 7 -2.92 -5.77 2.67
N VAL A 8 -2.75 -7.03 2.27
CA VAL A 8 -1.83 -7.40 1.18
C VAL A 8 -2.27 -6.79 -0.15
N LEU A 9 -3.57 -6.77 -0.44
CA LEU A 9 -4.10 -6.15 -1.66
C LEU A 9 -3.94 -4.63 -1.64
N ILE A 10 -4.19 -3.99 -0.49
CA ILE A 10 -3.98 -2.55 -0.31
C ILE A 10 -2.52 -2.19 -0.54
N ASP A 11 -1.58 -2.96 0.04
CA ASP A 11 -0.14 -2.71 -0.15
C ASP A 11 0.26 -2.77 -1.63
N ARG A 12 -0.11 -3.87 -2.31
CA ARG A 12 0.23 -4.09 -3.72
C ARG A 12 -0.37 -3.03 -4.63
N ASN A 13 -1.68 -2.79 -4.53
CA ASN A 13 -2.38 -1.89 -5.42
C ASN A 13 -2.06 -0.42 -5.10
N GLY A 14 -1.89 -0.10 -3.82
CA GLY A 14 -1.48 1.23 -3.39
C GLY A 14 -0.13 1.63 -4.00
N LYS A 15 0.86 0.73 -3.92
CA LYS A 15 2.19 0.90 -4.54
C LYS A 15 2.13 1.19 -6.02
N LEU A 16 1.30 0.46 -6.75
CA LEU A 16 1.09 0.69 -8.18
C LEU A 16 0.47 2.07 -8.44
N ILE A 17 -0.66 2.37 -7.78
CA ILE A 17 -1.43 3.59 -8.02
C ILE A 17 -0.60 4.85 -7.74
N TYR A 18 0.04 4.96 -6.56
CA TYR A 18 0.81 6.15 -6.26
C TYR A 18 2.08 6.25 -7.13
N GLY A 19 2.66 5.11 -7.53
CA GLY A 19 3.84 5.06 -8.39
C GLY A 19 3.54 5.59 -9.79
N GLU A 20 2.47 5.08 -10.42
CA GLU A 20 2.02 5.53 -11.74
C GLU A 20 1.54 6.98 -11.69
N ALA A 21 0.82 7.36 -10.63
CA ALA A 21 0.38 8.73 -10.44
C ALA A 21 1.55 9.72 -10.39
N ILE A 22 2.59 9.43 -9.59
CA ILE A 22 3.82 10.24 -9.56
C ILE A 22 4.47 10.27 -10.95
N GLN A 23 4.61 9.11 -11.60
CA GLN A 23 5.27 8.99 -12.90
C GLN A 23 4.59 9.82 -13.99
N MET A 24 3.25 9.86 -14.03
CA MET A 24 2.50 10.67 -15.01
C MET A 24 2.70 12.17 -14.83
N HIS A 25 3.02 12.64 -13.62
CA HIS A 25 3.26 14.05 -13.32
C HIS A 25 4.75 14.42 -13.34
N GLY A 26 5.64 13.44 -13.50
CA GLY A 26 7.08 13.63 -13.45
C GLY A 26 7.55 14.21 -12.11
N GLY A 27 8.55 15.10 -12.15
CA GLY A 27 9.09 15.74 -10.96
C GLY A 27 8.08 16.54 -10.15
N MET A 28 7.02 17.08 -10.78
CA MET A 28 5.95 17.80 -10.06
C MET A 28 5.06 16.87 -9.23
N GLY A 29 5.06 15.56 -9.50
CA GLY A 29 4.24 14.60 -8.77
C GLY A 29 4.70 14.33 -7.33
N ILE A 30 5.92 14.74 -6.96
CA ILE A 30 6.50 14.54 -5.62
C ILE A 30 6.54 15.82 -4.77
N THR A 31 6.23 16.96 -5.37
CA THR A 31 6.29 18.26 -4.73
C THR A 31 4.92 18.64 -4.14
N ASP A 32 4.81 19.82 -3.50
CA ASP A 32 3.58 20.25 -2.81
C ASP A 32 2.71 21.21 -3.67
N GLU A 33 3.06 21.37 -4.94
CA GLU A 33 2.39 22.21 -5.94
C GLU A 33 1.15 21.53 -6.53
N LEU A 34 1.05 20.20 -6.42
CA LEU A 34 -0.07 19.40 -6.92
C LEU A 34 -0.60 18.49 -5.82
N ASP A 35 -1.94 18.40 -5.72
CA ASP A 35 -2.62 17.54 -4.74
C ASP A 35 -2.18 16.07 -4.80
N ILE A 36 -1.72 15.61 -5.97
CA ILE A 36 -1.25 14.24 -6.18
C ILE A 36 -0.10 13.85 -5.24
N GLY A 37 0.78 14.80 -4.92
CA GLY A 37 1.88 14.57 -3.97
C GLY A 37 1.35 14.22 -2.58
N HIS A 38 0.29 14.91 -2.13
CA HIS A 38 -0.37 14.62 -0.86
C HIS A 38 -1.10 13.27 -0.87
N TYR A 39 -1.82 12.94 -1.94
CA TYR A 39 -2.48 11.64 -2.07
C TYR A 39 -1.49 10.47 -2.10
N ALA A 40 -0.37 10.61 -2.82
CA ALA A 40 0.67 9.61 -2.88
C ALA A 40 1.29 9.37 -1.49
N LYS A 41 1.67 10.44 -0.77
CA LYS A 41 2.17 10.36 0.61
C LYS A 41 1.18 9.69 1.55
N ARG A 42 -0.12 10.01 1.43
CA ARG A 42 -1.18 9.36 2.23
C ARG A 42 -1.28 7.86 1.95
N LEU A 43 -1.21 7.45 0.68
CA LEU A 43 -1.30 6.04 0.30
C LEU A 43 -0.06 5.25 0.77
N MET A 44 1.13 5.86 0.71
CA MET A 44 2.34 5.32 1.33
C MET A 44 2.18 5.10 2.84
N MET A 45 1.62 6.09 3.55
CA MET A 45 1.37 5.97 4.99
C MET A 45 0.35 4.88 5.32
N ILE A 46 -0.74 4.76 4.55
CA ILE A 46 -1.71 3.65 4.69
C ILE A 46 -1.01 2.29 4.54
N ASN A 47 -0.08 2.17 3.60
CA ASN A 47 0.68 0.93 3.39
C ASN A 47 1.64 0.61 4.54
N ALA A 48 2.30 1.62 5.10
CA ALA A 48 3.22 1.44 6.23
C ALA A 48 2.52 1.22 7.59
N THR A 49 1.27 1.69 7.72
CA THR A 49 0.52 1.63 8.98
C THR A 49 0.06 0.20 9.28
N LEU A 50 0.19 -0.20 10.55
CA LEU A 50 -0.20 -1.52 11.10
C LEU A 50 0.54 -2.73 10.51
N GLY A 51 1.65 -2.50 9.79
CA GLY A 51 2.45 -3.53 9.15
C GLY A 51 2.31 -3.51 7.63
N ASP A 52 3.39 -3.85 6.93
CA ASP A 52 3.46 -3.81 5.48
C ASP A 52 2.86 -5.08 4.81
N GLY A 53 2.85 -5.12 3.48
CA GLY A 53 2.35 -6.27 2.73
C GLY A 53 3.04 -7.60 3.10
N THR A 54 4.32 -7.58 3.48
CA THR A 54 5.07 -8.78 3.88
C THR A 54 4.57 -9.30 5.23
N PHE A 55 4.43 -8.41 6.22
CA PHE A 55 3.90 -8.76 7.53
C PHE A 55 2.50 -9.38 7.43
N HIS A 56 1.59 -8.74 6.68
CA HIS A 56 0.23 -9.25 6.53
C HIS A 56 0.17 -10.52 5.69
N ARG A 57 1.05 -10.72 4.70
CA ARG A 57 1.14 -11.99 3.95
C ARG A 57 1.53 -13.14 4.87
N SER A 58 2.53 -12.96 5.72
CA SER A 58 2.94 -13.98 6.69
C SER A 58 1.82 -14.32 7.67
N LYS A 59 1.12 -13.31 8.20
CA LYS A 59 -0.03 -13.52 9.10
C LYS A 59 -1.23 -14.19 8.41
N PHE A 60 -1.46 -13.90 7.13
CA PHE A 60 -2.49 -14.57 6.34
C PHE A 60 -2.18 -16.07 6.18
N ILE A 61 -0.94 -16.40 5.83
CA ILE A 61 -0.45 -17.78 5.72
C ILE A 61 -0.62 -18.51 7.06
N GLU A 62 -0.10 -17.94 8.15
CA GLU A 62 -0.21 -18.50 9.51
C GLU A 62 -1.68 -18.78 9.88
N SER A 63 -2.56 -17.80 9.70
CA SER A 63 -3.98 -17.94 10.03
C SER A 63 -4.73 -18.96 9.17
N THR A 64 -4.29 -19.19 7.94
CA THR A 64 -4.97 -20.07 6.99
C THR A 64 -4.56 -21.53 7.22
N TYR A 65 -3.27 -21.76 7.50
CA TYR A 65 -2.76 -23.10 7.79
C TYR A 65 -2.96 -23.53 9.24
N ALA A 66 -3.09 -22.61 10.20
CA ALA A 66 -3.45 -22.95 11.58
C ALA A 66 -4.94 -23.36 11.75
N ALA A 67 -5.77 -23.05 10.76
CA ALA A 67 -7.18 -23.43 10.73
C ALA A 67 -7.43 -24.75 9.96
N ALA A 68 -6.39 -25.34 9.36
CA ALA A 68 -6.39 -26.62 8.68
C ALA A 68 -5.78 -27.70 9.58
#